data_AF-A0A8T3USI6-F1
#
_entry.id   AF-A0A8T3USI6-F1
#
_cell.length_a   1.000
_cell.length_b   1.000
_cell.length_c   1.000
_cell.angle_alpha   90.00
_cell.angle_beta   90.00
_cell.angle_gamma   90.00
#
_symmetry.space_group_name_H-M   'P 1'
#
loop_
_entity.id
_entity.type
_entity.pdbx_description
1 polymer ?
#
loop_
_entity_poly.entity_id
_entity_poly.type
_entity_poly.pdbx_seq_one_letter_code
_entity_poly.pdbx_strand_id
1 'polypeptide(L)' 'MVVAMGCYVLETDVTTLSVRLCAFAQLTQHPAGFHLIFRPEVKAEIPPKGIVKTVKECRATNGKSVFKRLKGKCRLRP' A
#
# COMPACT_ATOMS: atom_id res chain seq x y z
N MET A 1 5.72 27.08 -7.44
CA MET A 1 4.63 27.54 -6.56
C MET A 1 3.73 26.33 -6.29
N VAL A 2 3.85 25.69 -5.13
CA VAL A 2 3.13 24.43 -4.83
C VAL A 2 1.73 24.79 -4.36
N VAL A 3 0.72 24.53 -5.18
CA VAL A 3 -0.68 24.76 -4.79
C VAL A 3 -1.25 23.43 -4.30
N ALA A 4 -1.50 23.35 -2.99
CA ALA A 4 -2.29 22.29 -2.39
C ALA A 4 -3.76 22.50 -2.76
N MET A 5 -4.24 21.88 -3.84
CA MET A 5 -5.66 21.73 -4.12
C MET A 5 -6.04 20.27 -3.84
N GLY A 6 -7.11 20.10 -3.06
CA GLY A 6 -7.49 18.88 -2.36
C GLY A 6 -7.26 17.57 -3.11
N CYS A 7 -6.65 16.60 -2.41
CA CYS A 7 -6.71 15.16 -2.68
C CYS A 7 -6.33 14.65 -4.08
N TYR A 8 -5.79 15.47 -4.98
CA TYR A 8 -5.24 14.98 -6.25
C TYR A 8 -3.77 15.39 -6.30
N VAL A 9 -2.89 14.40 -6.17
CA VAL A 9 -1.49 14.54 -6.56
C VAL A 9 -1.49 14.64 -8.08
N LEU A 10 -1.74 15.82 -8.63
CA LEU A 10 -1.44 16.07 -10.03
C LEU A 10 0.08 16.18 -10.17
N GLU A 11 0.60 15.44 -11.14
CA GLU A 11 2.01 15.24 -11.48
C GLU A 11 2.72 14.11 -10.71
N THR A 12 2.19 12.89 -10.82
CA THR A 12 3.08 11.72 -10.86
C THR A 12 3.36 11.39 -12.31
N ASP A 13 4.62 11.48 -12.74
CA ASP A 13 5.03 10.91 -14.02
C ASP A 13 4.54 9.46 -14.11
N VAL A 14 3.91 9.07 -15.23
CA VAL A 14 3.26 7.76 -15.41
C VAL A 14 4.23 6.61 -15.12
N THR A 15 5.53 6.84 -15.35
CA THR A 15 6.60 5.90 -15.01
C THR A 15 6.71 5.67 -13.51
N THR A 16 6.64 6.72 -12.70
CA THR A 16 6.76 6.63 -11.23
C THR A 16 5.58 5.88 -10.62
N LEU A 17 4.36 6.09 -11.13
CA LEU A 17 3.19 5.34 -10.69
C LEU A 17 3.32 3.85 -11.05
N SER A 18 3.71 3.55 -12.29
CA SER A 18 3.85 2.17 -12.77
C SER A 18 4.87 1.36 -11.95
N VAL A 19 6.03 1.94 -11.63
CA VAL A 19 7.08 1.30 -10.82
C VAL A 19 6.56 0.98 -9.41
N ARG A 20 5.78 1.88 -8.80
CA ARG A 20 5.21 1.67 -7.45
C ARG A 20 4.12 0.60 -7.45
N LEU A 21 3.28 0.55 -8.48
CA LEU A 21 2.25 -0.50 -8.62
C LEU A 21 2.88 -1.88 -8.83
N CYS A 22 3.92 -1.98 -9.65
CA CYS A 22 4.69 -3.20 -9.82
C CYS A 22 5.36 -3.64 -8.52
N ALA A 23 6.04 -2.72 -7.82
CA ALA A 23 6.64 -3.00 -6.52
C ALA A 23 5.61 -3.46 -5.48
N PHE A 24 4.42 -2.85 -5.47
CA PHE A 24 3.33 -3.27 -4.58
C PHE A 24 2.88 -4.71 -4.86
N ALA A 25 2.66 -5.08 -6.12
CA ALA A 25 2.29 -6.44 -6.49
C ALA A 25 3.36 -7.46 -6.07
N GLN A 26 4.64 -7.15 -6.27
CA GLN A 26 5.76 -8.00 -5.87
C GLN A 26 5.87 -8.16 -4.35
N LEU A 27 5.71 -7.08 -3.58
CA LEU A 27 5.86 -7.10 -2.12
C LEU A 27 4.70 -7.79 -1.41
N THR A 28 3.47 -7.61 -1.91
CA THR A 28 2.26 -8.19 -1.34
C THR A 28 2.09 -9.65 -1.74
N GLN A 29 2.61 -10.04 -2.92
CA GLN A 29 2.44 -11.38 -3.51
C GLN A 29 0.97 -11.83 -3.51
N HIS A 30 0.05 -10.87 -3.62
CA HIS A 30 -1.38 -11.12 -3.65
C HIS A 30 -1.80 -11.53 -5.07
N PRO A 31 -2.70 -12.50 -5.26
CA PRO A 31 -3.13 -12.94 -6.60
C PRO A 31 -3.74 -11.79 -7.43
N ALA A 32 -4.44 -10.86 -6.78
CA ALA A 32 -4.98 -9.66 -7.43
C ALA A 32 -3.95 -8.54 -7.69
N GLY A 33 -2.71 -8.65 -7.19
CA GLY A 33 -1.64 -7.67 -7.40
C GLY A 33 -2.04 -6.24 -7.06
N PHE A 34 -1.83 -5.30 -7.99
CA PHE A 34 -2.18 -3.88 -7.84
C PHE A 34 -3.68 -3.59 -7.99
N HIS A 35 -4.49 -4.55 -8.47
CA HIS A 35 -5.94 -4.35 -8.62
C HIS A 35 -6.62 -4.07 -7.28
N LEU A 36 -6.05 -4.51 -6.16
CA LEU A 36 -6.53 -4.18 -4.81
C LEU A 36 -6.62 -2.68 -4.53
N ILE A 37 -5.80 -1.86 -5.18
CA ILE A 37 -5.78 -0.41 -5.00
C ILE A 37 -6.96 0.25 -5.74
N PHE A 38 -7.32 -0.27 -6.92
CA PHE A 38 -8.35 0.31 -7.78
C PHE A 38 -9.72 -0.32 -7.60
N ARG A 39 -9.77 -1.58 -7.15
CA ARG A 39 -10.97 -2.38 -6.96
C ARG A 39 -10.92 -3.07 -5.60
N PRO A 40 -11.02 -2.30 -4.51
CA PRO A 40 -11.13 -2.88 -3.19
C PRO A 40 -12.40 -3.74 -3.13
N GLU A 41 -12.36 -4.85 -2.39
CA GLU A 41 -13.57 -5.61 -2.12
C GLU A 41 -14.58 -4.71 -1.41
N VAL A 42 -15.85 -4.82 -1.80
CA VAL A 42 -16.97 -3.92 -1.42
C VAL A 42 -17.15 -3.79 0.11
N LYS A 43 -16.55 -4.69 0.90
CA LYS A 43 -16.59 -4.70 2.38
C LYS A 43 -15.35 -4.12 3.07
N ALA A 44 -14.35 -3.64 2.32
CA ALA A 44 -13.13 -3.10 2.90
C ALA A 44 -13.37 -1.67 3.44
N GLU A 45 -12.91 -1.40 4.66
CA GLU A 45 -12.84 -0.04 5.22
C GLU A 45 -12.11 0.92 4.28
N ILE A 46 -12.45 2.21 4.36
CA ILE A 46 -11.92 3.33 3.57
C ILE A 46 -10.42 3.14 3.23
N PRO A 47 -10.02 3.28 1.95
CA PRO A 47 -8.62 3.18 1.54
C PRO A 47 -7.81 4.22 2.30
N PRO A 48 -6.73 3.88 3.02
CA PRO A 48 -5.80 2.75 2.82
C PRO A 48 -5.88 1.60 3.84
N LYS A 49 -6.69 1.73 4.91
CA LYS A 49 -6.71 0.75 6.02
C LYS A 49 -7.23 -0.61 5.58
N GLY A 50 -8.27 -0.64 4.74
CA GLY A 50 -8.83 -1.87 4.19
C GLY A 50 -7.80 -2.68 3.39
N ILE A 51 -7.02 -2.02 2.52
CA ILE A 51 -5.99 -2.67 1.69
C ILE A 51 -4.93 -3.36 2.57
N VAL A 52 -4.49 -2.68 3.63
CA VAL A 52 -3.49 -3.25 4.56
C VAL A 52 -4.06 -4.50 5.25
N LYS A 53 -5.33 -4.50 5.64
CA LYS A 53 -5.98 -5.66 6.26
C LYS A 53 -6.04 -6.85 5.29
N THR A 54 -6.51 -6.64 4.06
CA THR A 54 -6.58 -7.69 3.02
C THR A 54 -5.19 -8.30 2.74
N VAL A 55 -4.15 -7.47 2.63
CA VAL A 55 -2.77 -7.96 2.43
C VAL A 55 -2.27 -8.75 3.64
N LYS A 56 -2.59 -8.32 4.86
CA LYS A 56 -2.21 -9.06 6.09
C LYS A 56 -2.87 -10.43 6.15
N GLU A 57 -4.17 -10.50 5.87
CA GLU A 57 -4.94 -11.74 5.85
C GLU A 57 -4.41 -12.69 4.78
N CYS A 58 -4.20 -12.20 3.54
CA CYS A 58 -3.63 -13.01 2.46
C CYS A 58 -2.22 -13.54 2.76
N ARG A 59 -1.37 -12.75 3.46
CA ARG A 59 -0.05 -13.24 3.86
C ARG A 59 -0.13 -14.24 4.99
N ALA A 60 -1.06 -14.05 5.93
CA ALA A 60 -1.29 -14.99 7.04
C ALA A 60 -1.81 -16.35 6.53
N THR A 61 -2.76 -16.37 5.59
CA THR A 61 -3.25 -17.62 4.98
C THR A 61 -2.16 -18.37 4.23
N ASN A 62 -1.23 -17.65 3.60
CA ASN A 62 -0.09 -18.23 2.89
C ASN A 62 1.11 -18.57 3.80
N GLY A 63 0.98 -18.44 5.13
CA GLY A 63 2.06 -18.71 6.08
C GLY A 63 3.27 -17.77 5.96
N LYS A 64 3.13 -16.63 5.28
CA LYS A 64 4.21 -15.66 5.05
C LYS A 64 4.23 -14.62 6.17
N SER A 65 5.43 -14.26 6.64
CA SER A 65 5.59 -13.27 7.71
C SER A 65 4.87 -11.95 7.39
N VAL A 66 4.03 -11.51 8.33
CA VAL A 66 3.17 -10.33 8.17
C VAL A 66 3.87 -9.11 8.74
N PHE A 67 4.43 -8.26 7.86
CA PHE A 67 5.11 -6.97 8.11
C PHE A 67 6.19 -6.95 9.22
N LYS A 68 7.24 -6.13 9.03
CA LYS A 68 8.18 -5.91 10.13
C LYS A 68 7.48 -5.11 11.22
N ARG A 69 7.31 -5.71 12.39
CA ARG A 69 6.97 -4.97 13.61
C ARG A 69 8.16 -4.07 13.93
N LEU A 70 7.93 -2.76 14.08
CA LEU A 70 8.95 -1.81 14.50
C LEU A 70 9.47 -2.24 15.89
N LYS A 71 10.59 -2.98 15.89
CA LYS A 71 11.35 -3.30 17.09
C LYS A 71 12.57 -2.39 17.09
N GLY A 72 12.37 -1.16 17.56
CA GLY A 72 13.43 -0.19 17.72
C GLY A 72 12.85 1.15 18.11
N LYS A 73 13.34 1.74 19.22
CA LYS A 73 13.05 3.14 19.54
C LYS A 73 13.40 3.97 18.30
N CYS A 74 12.42 4.63 17.70
CA CYS A 74 12.69 5.74 16.80
C CYS A 74 13.53 6.73 17.60
N ARG A 75 14.86 6.71 17.40
CA ARG A 75 15.66 7.90 17.71
C ARG A 75 15.21 8.92 16.68
N LEU A 76 14.19 9.71 17.03
CA LEU A 76 14.11 11.06 16.49
C LEU A 76 15.49 11.66 16.77
N ARG A 77 16.26 11.92 15.71
CA ARG A 77 17.42 12.79 15.85
C ARG A 77 16.87 14.16 16.25
N PRO A 78 17.36 14.77 17.35
CA PRO A 78 16.98 16.12 17.74
C PRO A 78 17.20 17.12 16.60
#